data_AF-X1JBG3-F1
#
_entry.id   AF-X1JBG3-F1
#
_cell.length_a   1.000
_cell.length_b   1.000
_cell.length_c   1.000
_cell.angle_alpha   90.00
_cell.angle_beta   90.00
_cell.angle_gamma   90.00
#
_symmetry.space_group_name_H-M   'P 1'
#
loop_
_entity.id
_entity.type
_entity.pdbx_description
1 polymer ?
#
loop_
_entity_poly.entity_id
_entity_poly.type
_entity_poly.pdbx_seq_one_letter_code
_entity_poly.pdbx_strand_id
1 'polypeptide(L)'
;MGLKIRSASPFEINGCTQHIYNLRLAARQVGRPGVFFVAVGTAEHDSGQIAVSNEEWGVRTTDSRIIGTLTEFKTADTLLNRVVHCSQYGCYIGNLTGPIYGGWCGGSEGVAVALVAYSLNGLCIYGAVYNQHFPFHLNWCSNTTRELLWPIAVAGQAMAR
;
A
#
# COMPACT_ATOMS: atom_id res chain seq x y z
N MET A 1 9.19 -21.55 18.80
CA MET A 1 8.63 -20.32 19.43
C MET A 1 9.02 -19.14 18.55
N GLY A 2 8.09 -18.27 18.16
CA GLY A 2 8.37 -17.15 17.24
C GLY A 2 8.93 -15.91 17.94
N LEU A 3 9.64 -15.05 17.21
CA LEU A 3 10.14 -13.75 17.67
C LEU A 3 9.27 -12.61 17.13
N LYS A 4 9.14 -11.53 17.89
CA LYS A 4 8.40 -10.34 17.45
C LYS A 4 9.18 -9.62 16.35
N ILE A 5 8.50 -9.33 15.24
CA ILE A 5 9.03 -8.55 14.14
C ILE A 5 8.97 -7.07 14.53
N ARG A 6 10.09 -6.53 15.00
CA ARG A 6 10.19 -5.12 15.40
C ARG A 6 10.63 -4.28 14.20
N SER A 7 9.91 -3.21 13.91
CA SER A 7 10.27 -2.22 12.89
C SER A 7 11.71 -1.70 13.07
N ALA A 8 12.37 -1.38 11.96
CA ALA A 8 13.72 -0.84 11.88
C ALA A 8 14.75 -1.73 12.59
N SER A 9 14.56 -3.06 12.52
CA SER A 9 15.47 -4.02 13.12
C SER A 9 15.80 -5.17 12.18
N PRO A 10 16.88 -5.94 12.44
CA PRO A 10 17.19 -7.13 11.64
C PRO A 10 16.05 -8.16 11.61
N PHE A 11 15.19 -8.18 12.64
CA PHE A 11 14.01 -9.05 12.68
C PHE A 11 12.96 -8.65 11.66
N GLU A 12 12.85 -7.36 11.31
CA GLU A 12 11.96 -6.90 10.24
C GLU A 12 12.42 -7.42 8.89
N ILE A 13 13.69 -7.25 8.55
CA ILE A 13 14.25 -7.75 7.29
C ILE A 13 14.03 -9.26 7.17
N ASN A 14 14.37 -10.03 8.22
CA ASN A 14 14.15 -11.47 8.23
C ASN A 14 12.66 -11.84 8.12
N GLY A 15 11.78 -11.12 8.83
CA GLY A 15 10.34 -11.34 8.78
C GLY A 15 9.75 -11.06 7.39
N CYS A 16 10.20 -9.99 6.73
CA CYS A 16 9.78 -9.63 5.38
C CYS A 16 10.27 -10.65 4.35
N THR A 17 11.52 -11.09 4.47
CA THR A 17 12.09 -12.15 3.62
C THR A 17 11.27 -13.43 3.77
N GLN A 18 11.01 -13.89 5.01
CA GLN A 18 10.18 -15.06 5.24
C GLN A 18 8.76 -14.91 4.69
N HIS A 19 8.14 -13.72 4.83
CA HIS A 19 6.82 -13.44 4.27
C HIS A 19 6.81 -13.72 2.75
N ILE A 20 7.73 -13.13 1.98
CA ILE A 20 7.71 -13.30 0.52
C ILE A 20 8.11 -14.71 0.08
N TYR A 21 9.06 -15.35 0.77
CA TYR A 21 9.40 -16.75 0.51
C TYR A 21 8.18 -17.65 0.66
N ASN A 22 7.40 -17.45 1.73
CA ASN A 22 6.20 -18.23 2.00
C ASN A 22 5.10 -17.95 0.97
N LEU A 23 4.90 -16.69 0.55
CA LEU A 23 3.98 -16.35 -0.54
C LEU A 23 4.38 -17.05 -1.84
N ARG A 24 5.66 -16.99 -2.22
CA ARG A 24 6.18 -17.63 -3.45
C ARG A 24 6.11 -19.16 -3.37
N LEU A 25 6.38 -19.74 -2.20
CA LEU A 25 6.21 -21.17 -1.97
C LEU A 25 4.74 -21.58 -2.09
N ALA A 26 3.83 -20.86 -1.45
CA ALA A 26 2.40 -21.12 -1.53
C ALA A 26 1.90 -21.04 -2.98
N ALA A 27 2.31 -20.02 -3.73
CA ALA A 27 2.01 -19.89 -5.16
C ALA A 27 2.47 -21.10 -5.98
N ARG A 28 3.67 -21.65 -5.71
CA ARG A 28 4.14 -22.89 -6.35
C ARG A 28 3.29 -24.09 -5.95
N GLN A 29 2.96 -24.24 -4.66
CA GLN A 29 2.19 -25.36 -4.14
C GLN A 29 0.77 -25.42 -4.73
N VAL A 30 0.15 -24.26 -5.00
CA VAL A 30 -1.17 -24.20 -5.65
C VAL A 30 -1.10 -24.17 -7.18
N GLY A 31 0.06 -24.45 -7.78
CA GLY A 31 0.23 -24.51 -9.24
C GLY A 31 0.15 -23.16 -9.94
N ARG A 32 0.34 -22.03 -9.23
CA ARG A 32 0.27 -20.66 -9.79
C ARG A 32 1.56 -19.85 -9.52
N PRO A 33 2.75 -20.33 -9.93
CA PRO A 33 4.03 -19.69 -9.60
C PRO A 33 4.21 -18.27 -10.17
N GLY A 34 3.44 -17.90 -11.20
CA GLY A 34 3.44 -16.58 -11.84
C GLY A 34 2.35 -15.63 -11.32
N VAL A 35 1.67 -15.95 -10.21
CA VAL A 35 0.66 -15.05 -9.65
C VAL A 35 1.29 -13.70 -9.26
N PHE A 36 0.59 -12.62 -9.60
CA PHE A 36 0.92 -11.27 -9.21
C PHE A 36 0.76 -11.09 -7.70
N PHE A 37 1.74 -10.46 -7.07
CA PHE A 37 1.64 -10.10 -5.66
C PHE A 37 1.63 -8.59 -5.44
N VAL A 38 0.87 -8.19 -4.41
CA VAL A 38 1.08 -6.95 -3.68
C VAL A 38 1.73 -7.32 -2.35
N ALA A 39 2.99 -6.98 -2.17
CA ALA A 39 3.79 -7.40 -1.02
C ALA A 39 4.86 -6.34 -0.70
N VAL A 40 5.53 -6.31 0.45
CA VAL A 40 5.44 -7.22 1.60
C VAL A 40 4.75 -6.51 2.77
N GLY A 41 3.60 -7.01 3.20
CA GLY A 41 2.79 -6.36 4.25
C GLY A 41 3.40 -6.40 5.65
N THR A 42 4.44 -7.19 5.87
CA THR A 42 5.19 -7.23 7.15
C THR A 42 6.16 -6.06 7.30
N ALA A 43 6.56 -5.41 6.20
CA ALA A 43 7.52 -4.31 6.23
C ALA A 43 6.81 -3.02 6.64
N GLU A 44 7.08 -2.56 7.86
CA GLU A 44 6.68 -1.25 8.33
C GLU A 44 7.71 -0.20 7.92
N HIS A 45 9.00 -0.50 8.00
CA HIS A 45 10.08 0.39 7.60
C HIS A 45 10.51 0.17 6.13
N ASP A 46 11.18 1.17 5.54
CA ASP A 46 11.62 1.13 4.14
C ASP A 46 12.67 0.04 3.87
N SER A 47 13.62 -0.15 4.78
CA SER A 47 14.63 -1.21 4.69
C SER A 47 14.02 -2.61 4.47
N GLY A 48 12.91 -2.93 5.13
CA GLY A 48 12.18 -4.19 4.94
C GLY A 48 11.54 -4.32 3.55
N GLN A 49 10.98 -3.24 3.02
CA GLN A 49 10.41 -3.21 1.65
C GLN A 49 11.50 -3.35 0.58
N ILE A 50 12.66 -2.73 0.82
CA ILE A 50 13.80 -2.73 -0.11
C ILE A 50 14.45 -4.12 -0.15
N ALA A 51 14.75 -4.70 1.02
CA ALA A 51 15.52 -5.93 1.17
C ALA A 51 14.91 -7.17 0.49
N VAL A 52 13.61 -7.15 0.20
CA VAL A 52 12.86 -8.27 -0.39
C VAL A 52 12.66 -8.14 -1.90
N SER A 53 13.50 -7.35 -2.56
CA SER A 53 13.46 -7.12 -4.01
C SER A 53 14.42 -8.10 -4.70
N ASN A 54 13.86 -9.16 -5.27
CA ASN A 54 14.64 -10.21 -5.91
C ASN A 54 13.75 -11.01 -6.87
N GLU A 55 14.20 -11.22 -8.12
CA GLU A 55 13.42 -11.89 -9.16
C GLU A 55 13.17 -13.38 -8.89
N GLU A 56 14.13 -14.06 -8.26
CA GLU A 56 14.11 -15.51 -8.08
C GLU A 56 13.20 -15.90 -6.90
N TRP A 57 13.40 -15.24 -5.76
CA TRP A 57 12.76 -15.63 -4.49
C TRP A 57 11.92 -14.56 -3.83
N GLY A 58 12.06 -13.31 -4.25
CA GLY A 58 11.46 -12.15 -3.59
C GLY A 58 10.25 -11.61 -4.34
N VAL A 59 10.07 -10.31 -4.19
CA VAL A 59 9.14 -9.54 -4.99
C VAL A 59 9.84 -9.11 -6.25
N ARG A 60 9.16 -9.40 -7.35
CA ARG A 60 9.64 -9.25 -8.72
C ARG A 60 9.28 -7.88 -9.25
N THR A 61 9.93 -7.48 -10.33
CA THR A 61 9.56 -6.35 -11.20
C THR A 61 8.13 -6.48 -11.72
N THR A 62 7.62 -7.70 -11.85
CA THR A 62 6.23 -7.98 -12.26
C THR A 62 5.21 -7.94 -11.13
N ASP A 63 5.64 -7.77 -9.88
CA ASP A 63 4.76 -7.55 -8.72
C ASP A 63 4.62 -6.06 -8.41
N SER A 64 3.82 -5.75 -7.39
CA SER A 64 3.67 -4.40 -6.88
C SER A 64 4.03 -4.22 -5.40
N ARG A 65 4.54 -3.03 -5.11
CA ARG A 65 4.60 -2.41 -3.79
C ARG A 65 3.46 -1.43 -3.62
N ILE A 66 2.82 -1.49 -2.47
CA ILE A 66 1.95 -0.43 -2.02
C ILE A 66 2.73 0.53 -1.12
N ILE A 67 2.69 1.82 -1.43
CA ILE A 67 3.24 2.89 -0.58
C ILE A 67 2.07 3.63 0.05
N GLY A 68 1.94 3.49 1.37
CA GLY A 68 0.88 4.13 2.15
C GLY A 68 1.24 5.56 2.52
N THR A 69 0.43 6.54 2.11
CA THR A 69 0.64 7.94 2.52
C THR A 69 0.15 8.18 3.94
N LEU A 70 0.64 9.23 4.59
CA LEU A 70 0.17 9.61 5.92
C LEU A 70 -1.09 10.45 5.81
N THR A 71 -2.15 10.00 6.48
CA THR A 71 -3.47 10.65 6.50
C THR A 71 -3.45 11.94 7.36
N GLU A 72 -3.88 13.13 6.92
CA GLU A 72 -4.22 13.51 5.54
C GLU A 72 -3.06 14.22 4.82
N PHE A 73 -2.80 13.86 3.55
CA PHE A 73 -1.86 14.52 2.63
C PHE A 73 -0.45 14.79 3.19
N LYS A 74 0.07 13.88 3.99
CA LYS A 74 1.42 13.94 4.54
C LYS A 74 2.31 12.86 3.92
N THR A 75 3.59 13.19 3.82
CA THR A 75 4.64 12.28 3.35
C THR A 75 5.75 12.16 4.41
N ALA A 76 6.68 11.25 4.18
CA ALA A 76 7.88 11.06 4.98
C ALA A 76 9.00 10.51 4.07
N ASP A 77 10.25 10.76 4.46
CA ASP A 77 11.42 10.29 3.71
C ASP A 77 11.41 8.77 3.54
N THR A 78 10.95 8.02 4.55
CA THR A 78 10.81 6.56 4.48
C THR A 78 9.81 6.10 3.41
N LEU A 79 8.83 6.92 3.04
CA LEU A 79 7.91 6.63 1.94
C LEU A 79 8.56 6.98 0.60
N LEU A 80 9.27 8.10 0.52
CA LEU A 80 9.97 8.54 -0.69
C LEU A 80 11.14 7.61 -1.04
N ASN A 81 11.86 7.08 -0.05
CA ASN A 81 12.89 6.07 -0.24
C ASN A 81 12.34 4.83 -0.95
N ARG A 82 11.10 4.42 -0.65
CA ARG A 82 10.43 3.31 -1.34
C ARG A 82 10.11 3.67 -2.79
N VAL A 83 9.67 4.89 -3.06
CA VAL A 83 9.41 5.36 -4.44
C VAL A 83 10.69 5.28 -5.26
N VAL A 84 11.78 5.85 -4.74
CA VAL A 84 13.09 5.84 -5.41
C VAL A 84 13.53 4.40 -5.68
N HIS A 85 13.48 3.54 -4.67
CA HIS A 85 13.85 2.13 -4.82
C HIS A 85 12.98 1.41 -5.85
N CYS A 86 11.65 1.54 -5.79
CA CYS A 86 10.75 0.85 -6.72
C CYS A 86 10.95 1.33 -8.15
N SER A 87 11.19 2.63 -8.35
CA SER A 87 11.51 3.19 -9.66
C SER A 87 12.84 2.67 -10.21
N GLN A 88 13.85 2.46 -9.36
CA GLN A 88 15.15 1.93 -9.76
C GLN A 88 15.11 0.42 -10.01
N TYR A 89 14.41 -0.32 -9.15
CA TYR A 89 14.26 -1.77 -9.25
C TYR A 89 13.33 -2.16 -10.41
N GLY A 90 12.34 -1.31 -10.73
CA GLY A 90 11.40 -1.50 -11.83
C GLY A 90 10.15 -2.31 -11.47
N CYS A 91 9.73 -2.31 -10.19
CA CYS A 91 8.46 -2.92 -9.79
C CYS A 91 7.30 -1.91 -9.77
N TYR A 92 6.06 -2.40 -9.85
CA TYR A 92 4.89 -1.53 -9.90
C TYR A 92 4.63 -0.84 -8.55
N ILE A 93 4.29 0.44 -8.61
CA ILE A 93 3.94 1.22 -7.42
C ILE A 93 2.42 1.39 -7.35
N GLY A 94 1.81 1.00 -6.25
CA GLY A 94 0.44 1.32 -5.87
C GLY A 94 0.43 2.39 -4.78
N ASN A 95 -0.48 3.35 -4.87
CA ASN A 95 -0.69 4.36 -3.85
C ASN A 95 -1.81 3.93 -2.90
N LEU A 96 -1.51 3.83 -1.60
CA LEU A 96 -2.48 3.43 -0.57
C LEU A 96 -2.83 4.61 0.32
N THR A 97 -4.11 4.97 0.32
CA THR A 97 -4.58 6.18 0.99
C THR A 97 -5.91 5.94 1.68
N GLY A 98 -6.05 6.42 2.90
CA GLY A 98 -7.22 6.18 3.73
C GLY A 98 -7.66 7.47 4.39
N PRO A 99 -8.45 8.31 3.70
CA PRO A 99 -9.04 9.47 4.34
C PRO A 99 -10.00 9.07 5.46
N ILE A 100 -10.02 9.82 6.55
CA ILE A 100 -10.79 9.48 7.75
C ILE A 100 -12.09 10.25 7.79
N TYR A 101 -13.22 9.55 7.63
CA TYR A 101 -14.53 10.13 7.86
C TYR A 101 -14.69 10.54 9.34
N GLY A 102 -15.08 11.79 9.57
CA GLY A 102 -15.10 12.43 10.89
C GLY A 102 -13.74 12.96 11.34
N GLY A 103 -12.70 12.86 10.51
CA GLY A 103 -11.37 13.40 10.74
C GLY A 103 -11.16 14.76 10.06
N TRP A 104 -9.95 14.99 9.56
CA TRP A 104 -9.55 16.26 8.94
C TRP A 104 -10.29 16.58 7.64
N CYS A 105 -10.75 15.56 6.91
CA CYS A 105 -11.58 15.74 5.71
C CYS A 105 -13.08 15.89 6.04
N GLY A 106 -13.49 15.84 7.30
CA GLY A 106 -14.87 16.05 7.71
C GLY A 106 -15.80 14.91 7.28
N GLY A 107 -16.91 15.26 6.62
CA GLY A 107 -17.98 14.33 6.23
C GLY A 107 -17.73 13.61 4.91
N SER A 108 -18.77 12.96 4.39
CA SER A 108 -18.69 12.12 3.19
C SER A 108 -18.20 12.91 1.97
N GLU A 109 -18.65 14.14 1.78
CA GLU A 109 -18.26 15.00 0.67
C GLU A 109 -16.76 15.31 0.69
N GLY A 110 -16.21 15.61 1.87
CA GLY A 110 -14.79 15.88 2.02
C GLY A 110 -13.94 14.61 1.83
N VAL A 111 -14.44 13.45 2.28
CA VAL A 111 -13.83 12.15 1.95
C VAL A 111 -13.83 11.93 0.43
N ALA A 112 -14.93 12.19 -0.28
CA ALA A 112 -15.00 12.01 -1.73
C ALA A 112 -13.95 12.88 -2.46
N VAL A 113 -13.83 14.15 -2.08
CA VAL A 113 -12.81 15.07 -2.63
C VAL A 113 -11.40 14.58 -2.28
N ALA A 114 -11.17 14.17 -1.04
CA ALA A 114 -9.87 13.69 -0.60
C ALA A 114 -9.44 12.44 -1.38
N LEU A 115 -10.36 11.50 -1.65
CA LEU A 115 -10.08 10.30 -2.44
C LEU A 115 -9.55 10.64 -3.84
N VAL A 116 -10.24 11.53 -4.58
CA VAL A 116 -9.80 11.95 -5.92
C VAL A 116 -8.46 12.68 -5.85
N ALA A 117 -8.29 13.58 -4.87
CA ALA A 117 -7.04 14.31 -4.68
C ALA A 117 -5.88 13.37 -4.32
N TYR A 118 -6.12 12.30 -3.56
CA TYR A 118 -5.13 11.28 -3.27
C TYR A 118 -4.69 10.52 -4.51
N SER A 119 -5.58 10.26 -5.46
CA SER A 119 -5.24 9.57 -6.69
C SER A 119 -4.28 10.40 -7.55
N LEU A 120 -4.53 11.70 -7.62
CA LEU A 120 -3.63 12.67 -8.27
C LEU A 120 -2.30 12.77 -7.51
N ASN A 121 -2.34 12.81 -6.18
CA ASN A 121 -1.15 12.82 -5.34
C ASN A 121 -0.28 11.56 -5.55
N GLY A 122 -0.91 10.39 -5.62
CA GLY A 122 -0.24 9.12 -5.91
C GLY A 122 0.51 9.12 -7.23
N LEU A 123 -0.13 9.66 -8.28
CA LEU A 123 0.50 9.81 -9.59
C LEU A 123 1.68 10.80 -9.54
N CYS A 124 1.46 12.00 -8.98
CA CYS A 124 2.43 13.10 -9.06
C CYS A 124 3.64 12.96 -8.10
N ILE A 125 3.43 12.41 -6.89
CA ILE A 125 4.47 12.32 -5.86
C ILE A 125 5.08 10.93 -5.80
N TYR A 126 4.26 9.90 -5.92
CA TYR A 126 4.68 8.51 -5.70
C TYR A 126 4.91 7.73 -7.00
N GLY A 127 4.61 8.30 -8.17
CA GLY A 127 4.72 7.61 -9.45
C GLY A 127 3.84 6.36 -9.51
N ALA A 128 2.74 6.35 -8.77
CA ALA A 128 1.88 5.19 -8.66
C ALA A 128 1.09 4.94 -9.95
N VAL A 129 1.01 3.67 -10.35
CA VAL A 129 0.29 3.22 -11.55
C VAL A 129 -1.12 2.73 -11.25
N TYR A 130 -1.46 2.57 -9.97
CA TYR A 130 -2.83 2.32 -9.50
C TYR A 130 -3.02 2.89 -8.09
N ASN A 131 -4.29 3.01 -7.69
CA ASN A 131 -4.67 3.49 -6.37
C ASN A 131 -5.44 2.42 -5.61
N GLN A 132 -5.15 2.28 -4.32
CA GLN A 132 -5.91 1.50 -3.36
C GLN A 132 -6.41 2.43 -2.27
N HIS A 133 -7.68 2.80 -2.35
CA HIS A 133 -8.32 3.65 -1.36
C HIS A 133 -8.98 2.83 -0.26
N PHE A 134 -8.77 3.20 0.99
CA PHE A 134 -9.38 2.56 2.16
C PHE A 134 -9.89 3.61 3.16
N PRO A 135 -10.81 4.51 2.75
CA PRO A 135 -11.34 5.49 3.69
C PRO A 135 -12.05 4.76 4.83
N PHE A 136 -11.92 5.23 6.07
CA PHE A 136 -12.55 4.55 7.21
C PHE A 136 -13.18 5.53 8.18
N HIS A 137 -14.21 5.04 8.86
CA HIS A 137 -14.99 5.83 9.80
C HIS A 137 -14.23 5.93 11.12
N LEU A 138 -13.97 7.15 11.62
CA LEU A 138 -13.17 7.40 12.82
C LEU A 138 -13.58 6.53 14.03
N ASN A 139 -14.88 6.41 14.27
CA ASN A 139 -15.41 5.63 15.41
C ASN A 139 -15.51 4.12 15.17
N TRP A 140 -15.64 3.66 13.92
CA TRP A 140 -15.96 2.26 13.62
C TRP A 140 -14.79 1.51 12.99
N CYS A 141 -13.75 2.21 12.56
CA CYS A 141 -12.61 1.65 11.81
C CYS A 141 -13.06 0.76 10.64
N SER A 142 -14.15 1.15 9.97
CA SER A 142 -14.76 0.41 8.88
C SER A 142 -14.93 1.31 7.66
N ASN A 143 -14.80 0.73 6.47
CA ASN A 143 -15.00 1.37 5.18
C ASN A 143 -16.33 1.01 4.50
N THR A 144 -17.17 0.20 5.15
CA THR A 144 -18.46 -0.26 4.63
C THR A 144 -19.66 0.40 5.31
N THR A 145 -19.43 1.50 6.03
CA THR A 145 -20.51 2.27 6.66
C THR A 145 -21.29 3.07 5.61
N ARG A 146 -22.53 3.42 5.91
CA ARG A 146 -23.41 4.18 4.99
C ARG A 146 -22.75 5.48 4.50
N GLU A 147 -22.04 6.15 5.40
CA GLU A 147 -21.36 7.42 5.19
C GLU A 147 -20.19 7.28 4.20
N LEU A 148 -19.62 6.08 4.06
CA LEU A 148 -18.45 5.82 3.23
C LEU A 148 -18.76 5.12 1.90
N LEU A 149 -19.87 4.39 1.80
CA LEU A 149 -20.26 3.76 0.54
C LEU A 149 -20.48 4.78 -0.59
N TRP A 150 -21.16 5.91 -0.29
CA TRP A 150 -21.39 6.97 -1.27
C TRP A 150 -20.09 7.64 -1.76
N PRO A 151 -19.19 8.16 -0.89
CA PRO A 151 -17.99 8.85 -1.36
C PRO A 151 -17.02 7.92 -2.07
N ILE A 152 -16.93 6.63 -1.68
CA ILE A 152 -16.14 5.63 -2.43
C ILE A 152 -16.67 5.49 -3.86
N ALA A 153 -17.98 5.33 -4.01
CA ALA A 153 -18.60 5.15 -5.33
C ALA A 153 -18.44 6.39 -6.21
N VAL A 154 -18.70 7.59 -5.68
CA VAL A 154 -18.60 8.85 -6.43
C VAL A 154 -17.16 9.17 -6.80
N ALA A 155 -16.20 9.01 -5.88
CA ALA A 155 -14.79 9.18 -6.21
C ALA A 155 -14.33 8.18 -7.27
N GLY A 156 -14.75 6.92 -7.16
CA GLY A 156 -14.52 5.87 -8.16
C GLY A 156 -15.02 6.28 -9.55
N GLN A 157 -16.25 6.78 -9.63
CA GLN A 157 -16.84 7.27 -10.88
C GLN A 157 -16.12 8.51 -11.42
N ALA A 158 -15.69 9.43 -10.56
CA ALA A 158 -14.98 10.65 -10.96
C ALA A 158 -13.59 10.34 -11.54
N MET A 159 -12.87 9.36 -10.98
CA MET A 159 -11.56 8.93 -11.49
C MET A 159 -11.66 8.17 -12.82
N ALA A 160 -12.78 7.52 -13.10
CA ALA A 160 -12.96 6.68 -14.28
C ALA A 160 -13.46 7.42 -15.53
N ARG A 161 -13.74 8.72 -15.43
CA ARG A 161 -14.24 9.58 -16.51
C ARG A 161 -13.16 10.50 -17.04
#